data_AF-A0A520IZ73-F1
#
_entry.id   AF-A0A520IZ73-F1
#
_cell.length_a   1.000
_cell.length_b   1.000
_cell.length_c   1.000
_cell.angle_alpha   90.00
_cell.angle_beta   90.00
_cell.angle_gamma   90.00
#
_symmetry.space_group_name_H-M   'P 1'
#
loop_
_entity.id
_entity.type
_entity.pdbx_description
1 polymer ?
#
loop_
_entity_poly.entity_id
_entity_poly.type
_entity_poly.pdbx_seq_one_letter_code
_entity_poly.pdbx_strand_id
1 'polypeptide(L)'
;MYSKFSLKSFRARLIVSFLCFVFVIVIWVITYLFVDYKQQRLRLFSEHLTHVQTQYLKSTNHLHKFMLSGFRNEAFYKTNKQVDIDQFMQLQKTLPQHIKQLQELAKFNKIGVADQLDLLIELAKSTRSSGRELKVLYYKKGFEDYGTEGRMRRFAHWIELASGVSKYQILQLRRHEKDYMLRGRLEYATLFVKEIDSLSRLFPTSGATGQALINYKNDFKTLVSYTEALGINSKIGLVPNTLTIIDQFNHTYQQTVDRASSQTLTLQHNFTQLLVIVSIALLILILTMSYLISHLLTSDLRELTKKMAVFIHSDFKDIQLTKDEQRFIPNTLEIEHLFNDFNLLKVTLRDYISNLNYRTI
;
A
#
# COMPACT_ATOMS: atom_id res chain seq x y z
N MET A 1 -8.54 -57.78 8.58
CA MET A 1 -9.58 -58.11 7.58
C MET A 1 -9.66 -56.96 6.60
N TYR A 2 -8.77 -56.96 5.60
CA TYR A 2 -8.63 -55.87 4.63
C TYR A 2 -9.66 -56.04 3.53
N SER A 3 -10.69 -55.18 3.55
CA SER A 3 -11.58 -54.96 2.41
C SER A 3 -10.74 -54.41 1.25
N LYS A 4 -10.35 -55.31 0.33
CA LYS A 4 -9.81 -54.91 -0.97
C LYS A 4 -10.92 -54.12 -1.67
N PHE A 5 -10.79 -52.79 -1.69
CA PHE A 5 -11.48 -51.92 -2.63
C PHE A 5 -11.18 -52.44 -4.04
N SER A 6 -12.04 -53.32 -4.54
CA SER A 6 -11.88 -53.90 -5.87
C SER A 6 -12.31 -52.84 -6.87
N LEU A 7 -11.34 -52.14 -7.44
CA LEU A 7 -11.48 -51.27 -8.63
C LEU A 7 -11.94 -52.05 -9.89
N LYS A 8 -12.49 -53.26 -9.74
CA LYS A 8 -13.04 -54.06 -10.83
C LYS A 8 -14.50 -53.75 -11.15
N SER A 9 -15.25 -53.03 -10.31
CA SER A 9 -16.61 -52.59 -10.67
C SER A 9 -16.57 -51.34 -11.57
N PHE A 10 -17.34 -51.37 -12.65
CA PHE A 10 -17.55 -50.25 -13.57
C PHE A 10 -18.04 -48.98 -12.86
N ARG A 11 -18.99 -49.12 -11.92
CA ARG A 11 -19.50 -47.99 -11.11
C ARG A 11 -18.40 -47.37 -10.25
N ALA A 12 -17.57 -48.20 -9.62
CA ALA A 12 -16.45 -47.72 -8.82
C ALA A 12 -15.43 -46.92 -9.66
N ARG A 13 -15.15 -47.37 -10.90
CA ARG A 13 -14.27 -46.64 -11.84
C ARG A 13 -14.83 -45.28 -12.24
N LEU A 14 -16.13 -45.20 -12.54
CA LEU A 14 -16.80 -43.93 -12.85
C LEU A 14 -16.74 -42.95 -11.67
N ILE A 15 -17.04 -43.41 -10.46
CA ILE A 15 -16.97 -42.57 -9.25
C ILE A 15 -15.53 -42.08 -9.03
N VAL A 16 -14.53 -42.96 -9.18
CA VAL A 16 -13.12 -42.57 -9.05
C VAL A 16 -12.74 -41.54 -10.12
N SER A 17 -13.18 -41.69 -11.38
CA SER A 17 -12.92 -40.68 -12.41
C SER A 17 -13.52 -39.32 -12.06
N PHE A 18 -14.77 -39.32 -11.56
CA PHE A 18 -15.44 -38.09 -11.15
C PHE A 18 -14.70 -37.42 -9.98
N LEU A 19 -14.31 -38.21 -8.98
CA LEU A 19 -13.51 -37.72 -7.85
C LEU A 19 -12.15 -37.15 -8.28
N CYS A 20 -11.49 -37.76 -9.27
CA CYS A 20 -10.26 -37.21 -9.84
C CYS A 20 -10.48 -35.83 -10.49
N PHE A 21 -11.56 -35.64 -11.26
CA PHE A 21 -11.88 -34.33 -11.83
C PHE A 21 -12.17 -33.29 -10.75
N VAL A 22 -12.95 -33.65 -9.74
CA VAL A 22 -13.22 -32.76 -8.59
C VAL A 22 -11.93 -32.39 -7.88
N PHE A 23 -11.02 -33.34 -7.67
CA PHE A 23 -9.73 -33.09 -7.03
C PHE A 23 -8.87 -32.09 -7.80
N VAL A 24 -8.85 -32.18 -9.14
CA VAL A 24 -8.16 -31.19 -9.99
C VAL A 24 -8.75 -29.79 -9.83
N ILE A 25 -10.09 -29.67 -9.82
CA ILE A 25 -10.76 -28.38 -9.62
C ILE A 25 -10.41 -27.82 -8.23
N VAL A 26 -10.41 -28.65 -7.20
CA VAL A 26 -10.05 -28.22 -5.83
C VAL A 26 -8.61 -27.70 -5.77
N ILE A 27 -7.64 -28.37 -6.41
CA ILE A 27 -6.25 -27.88 -6.49
C ILE A 27 -6.19 -26.53 -7.18
N TRP A 28 -6.92 -26.37 -8.28
CA TRP A 28 -6.96 -25.11 -9.02
C TRP A 28 -7.53 -23.98 -8.16
N VAL A 29 -8.65 -24.22 -7.48
CA VAL A 29 -9.27 -23.24 -6.57
C VAL A 29 -8.33 -22.85 -5.43
N ILE A 30 -7.65 -23.81 -4.80
CA ILE A 30 -6.67 -23.52 -3.73
C ILE A 30 -5.52 -22.65 -4.27
N THR A 31 -5.01 -22.96 -5.47
CA THR A 31 -3.95 -22.18 -6.11
C THR A 31 -4.40 -20.77 -6.45
N TYR A 32 -5.62 -20.63 -6.98
CA TYR A 32 -6.24 -19.35 -7.27
C TYR A 32 -6.39 -18.50 -6.00
N LEU A 33 -6.95 -19.07 -4.92
CA LEU A 33 -7.11 -18.38 -3.64
C LEU A 33 -5.77 -17.94 -3.04
N PHE A 34 -4.73 -18.77 -3.16
CA PHE A 34 -3.38 -18.42 -2.72
C PHE A 34 -2.81 -17.22 -3.51
N VAL A 35 -2.96 -17.23 -4.84
CA VAL A 35 -2.52 -16.14 -5.72
C VAL A 35 -3.28 -14.85 -5.44
N ASP A 36 -4.61 -14.91 -5.36
CA ASP A 36 -5.44 -13.74 -5.09
C ASP A 36 -5.12 -13.14 -3.72
N TYR A 37 -4.94 -13.96 -2.68
CA TYR A 37 -4.50 -13.52 -1.36
C TYR A 37 -3.17 -12.75 -1.41
N LYS A 38 -2.19 -13.22 -2.19
CA LYS A 38 -0.91 -12.52 -2.37
C LYS A 38 -1.07 -11.20 -3.12
N GLN A 39 -1.92 -11.16 -4.16
CA GLN A 39 -2.18 -9.93 -4.91
C GLN A 39 -2.93 -8.88 -4.08
N GLN A 40 -3.94 -9.27 -3.30
CA GLN A 40 -4.66 -8.38 -2.39
C GLN A 40 -3.71 -7.69 -1.40
N ARG A 41 -2.73 -8.43 -0.86
CA ARG A 41 -1.73 -7.86 0.05
C ARG A 41 -0.78 -6.87 -0.60
N LEU A 42 -0.45 -7.05 -1.88
CA LEU A 42 0.32 -6.08 -2.64
C LEU A 42 -0.48 -4.80 -2.84
N ARG A 43 -1.78 -4.92 -3.16
CA ARG A 43 -2.71 -3.78 -3.24
C ARG A 43 -2.80 -3.03 -1.91
N LEU A 44 -2.97 -3.75 -0.79
CA LEU A 44 -2.99 -3.16 0.56
C LEU A 44 -1.73 -2.36 0.87
N PHE A 45 -0.55 -2.86 0.49
CA PHE A 45 0.70 -2.12 0.65
C PHE A 45 0.68 -0.80 -0.14
N SER A 46 0.29 -0.83 -1.42
CA SER A 46 0.19 0.37 -2.26
C SER A 46 -0.83 1.40 -1.74
N GLU A 47 -1.96 0.92 -1.21
CA GLU A 47 -2.97 1.78 -0.57
C GLU A 47 -2.42 2.47 0.69
N HIS A 48 -1.74 1.72 1.57
CA HIS A 48 -1.11 2.29 2.77
C HIS A 48 0.00 3.28 2.42
N LEU A 49 0.79 3.00 1.36
CA LEU A 49 1.84 3.89 0.87
C LEU A 49 1.23 5.22 0.41
N THR A 50 0.16 5.15 -0.38
CA THR A 50 -0.60 6.33 -0.83
C THR A 50 -1.23 7.10 0.33
N HIS A 51 -1.73 6.38 1.35
CA HIS A 51 -2.28 6.99 2.55
C HIS A 51 -1.21 7.80 3.30
N VAL A 52 0.01 7.27 3.45
CA VAL A 52 1.14 8.00 4.07
C VAL A 52 1.41 9.32 3.35
N GLN A 53 1.48 9.32 2.02
CA GLN A 53 1.70 10.57 1.27
C GLN A 53 0.56 11.56 1.45
N THR A 54 -0.67 11.08 1.42
CA THR A 54 -1.85 11.94 1.60
C THR A 54 -1.84 12.59 2.98
N GLN A 55 -1.54 11.83 4.03
CA GLN A 55 -1.43 12.36 5.40
C GLN A 55 -0.27 13.37 5.52
N TYR A 56 0.87 13.08 4.89
CA TYR A 56 2.01 13.99 4.88
C TYR A 56 1.68 15.31 4.19
N LEU A 57 1.17 15.26 2.96
CA LEU A 57 0.75 16.45 2.19
C LEU A 57 -0.33 17.27 2.91
N LYS A 58 -1.31 16.58 3.53
CA LYS A 58 -2.31 17.26 4.35
C LYS A 58 -1.67 18.00 5.53
N SER A 59 -0.71 17.37 6.20
CA SER A 59 -0.01 17.99 7.32
C SER A 59 0.82 19.20 6.89
N THR A 60 1.57 19.11 5.79
CA THR A 60 2.41 20.22 5.30
C THR A 60 1.57 21.38 4.78
N ASN A 61 0.39 21.10 4.20
CA ASN A 61 -0.59 22.13 3.86
C ASN A 61 -1.06 22.91 5.10
N HIS A 62 -1.36 22.22 6.21
CA HIS A 62 -1.66 22.91 7.46
C HIS A 62 -0.48 23.75 7.96
N LEU A 63 0.75 23.24 7.90
CA LEU A 63 1.93 24.04 8.25
C LEU A 63 2.05 25.31 7.39
N HIS A 64 1.84 25.19 6.07
CA HIS A 64 1.82 26.34 5.16
C HIS A 64 0.75 27.35 5.52
N LYS A 65 -0.48 26.92 5.81
CA LYS A 65 -1.58 27.80 6.27
C LYS A 65 -1.23 28.53 7.57
N PHE A 66 -0.62 27.83 8.52
CA PHE A 66 -0.14 28.45 9.75
C PHE A 66 0.89 29.55 9.48
N MET A 67 1.90 29.27 8.65
CA MET A 67 2.94 30.23 8.31
C MET A 67 2.43 31.42 7.49
N LEU A 68 1.42 31.22 6.64
CA LEU A 68 0.87 32.29 5.80
C LEU A 68 0.02 33.27 6.61
N SER A 69 -0.87 32.75 7.45
CA SER A 69 -1.84 33.58 8.17
C SER A 69 -2.21 33.08 9.56
N GLY A 70 -2.08 31.79 9.86
CA GLY A 70 -2.50 31.22 11.14
C GLY A 70 -1.80 31.85 12.35
N PHE A 71 -0.51 32.21 12.23
CA PHE A 71 0.23 32.88 13.32
C PHE A 71 -0.33 34.27 13.68
N ARG A 72 -1.16 34.88 12.82
CA ARG A 72 -1.77 36.20 13.05
C ARG A 72 -3.02 36.13 13.92
N ASN A 73 -3.54 34.93 14.17
CA ASN A 73 -4.74 34.76 14.97
C ASN A 73 -4.46 35.05 16.45
N GLU A 74 -5.25 35.94 17.05
CA GLU A 74 -5.14 36.34 18.46
C GLU A 74 -5.19 35.13 19.43
N ALA A 75 -6.05 34.13 19.15
CA ALA A 75 -6.18 32.95 19.99
C ALA A 75 -4.86 32.18 20.14
N PHE A 76 -3.99 32.24 19.13
CA PHE A 76 -2.67 31.61 19.18
C PHE A 76 -1.84 32.14 20.35
N TYR A 77 -1.88 33.44 20.62
CA TYR A 77 -1.10 34.06 21.70
C TYR A 77 -1.78 33.98 23.07
N LYS A 78 -3.11 33.94 23.09
CA LYS A 78 -3.88 33.81 24.35
C LYS A 78 -3.88 32.38 24.89
N THR A 79 -4.02 31.38 24.02
CA THR A 79 -4.22 29.98 24.43
C THR A 79 -3.13 29.04 23.97
N ASN A 80 -2.13 29.51 23.20
CA ASN A 80 -1.11 28.67 22.55
C ASN A 80 -1.69 27.59 21.62
N LYS A 81 -2.92 27.81 21.12
CA LYS A 81 -3.65 26.91 20.21
C LYS A 81 -3.97 27.62 18.90
N GLN A 82 -3.77 26.92 17.79
CA GLN A 82 -4.17 27.37 16.47
C GLN A 82 -4.44 26.14 15.60
N VAL A 83 -5.57 26.14 14.91
CA VAL A 83 -6.12 24.95 14.24
C VAL A 83 -5.10 24.29 13.32
N ASP A 84 -4.44 25.04 12.44
CA ASP A 84 -3.54 24.46 11.45
C ASP A 84 -2.27 23.87 12.06
N ILE A 85 -1.56 24.61 12.92
CA ILE A 85 -0.34 24.07 13.54
C ILE A 85 -0.65 22.88 14.46
N ASP A 86 -1.80 22.88 15.12
CA ASP A 86 -2.20 21.77 15.98
C ASP A 86 -2.60 20.53 15.15
N GLN A 87 -3.29 20.72 14.01
CA GLN A 87 -3.57 19.64 13.05
C GLN A 87 -2.29 19.09 12.41
N PHE A 88 -1.35 19.95 12.01
CA PHE A 88 -0.02 19.55 11.55
C PHE A 88 0.68 18.66 12.61
N MET A 89 0.70 19.11 13.86
CA MET A 89 1.34 18.37 14.96
C MET A 89 0.69 17.02 15.23
N GLN A 90 -0.64 16.92 15.11
CA GLN A 90 -1.38 15.68 15.28
C GLN A 90 -1.07 14.67 14.17
N LEU A 91 -1.14 15.10 12.90
CA LEU A 91 -0.87 14.26 11.74
C LEU A 91 0.58 13.74 11.73
N GLN A 92 1.54 14.63 12.00
CA GLN A 92 2.96 14.28 12.07
C GLN A 92 3.28 13.36 13.27
N LYS A 93 2.46 13.36 14.32
CA LYS A 93 2.65 12.46 15.48
C LYS A 93 2.36 11.00 15.11
N THR A 94 1.34 10.74 14.30
CA THR A 94 0.90 9.37 13.95
C THR A 94 1.64 8.82 12.73
N LEU A 95 2.18 9.69 11.86
CA LEU A 95 2.79 9.28 10.59
C LEU A 95 3.91 8.22 10.73
N PRO A 96 4.85 8.31 11.69
CA PRO A 96 5.87 7.27 11.86
C PRO A 96 5.30 5.88 12.17
N GLN A 97 4.14 5.80 12.85
CA GLN A 97 3.50 4.51 13.14
C GLN A 97 2.90 3.89 11.87
N HIS A 98 2.28 4.70 11.01
CA HIS A 98 1.78 4.23 9.70
C HIS A 98 2.93 3.76 8.80
N ILE A 99 4.07 4.44 8.82
CA ILE A 99 5.25 4.01 8.05
C ILE A 99 5.83 2.70 8.63
N LYS A 100 5.84 2.50 9.95
CA LYS A 100 6.23 1.21 10.55
C LYS A 100 5.30 0.07 10.14
N GLN A 101 3.99 0.29 10.06
CA GLN A 101 3.06 -0.70 9.55
C GLN A 101 3.37 -1.06 8.08
N LEU A 102 3.73 -0.07 7.26
CA LEU A 102 4.21 -0.31 5.90
C LEU A 102 5.50 -1.13 5.87
N GLN A 103 6.43 -0.93 6.80
CA GLN A 103 7.66 -1.73 6.88
C GLN A 103 7.35 -3.21 7.14
N GLU A 104 6.41 -3.52 8.03
CA GLU A 104 5.98 -4.90 8.28
C GLU A 104 5.30 -5.52 7.04
N LEU A 105 4.46 -4.75 6.35
CA LEU A 105 3.84 -5.19 5.10
C LEU A 105 4.90 -5.43 4.00
N ALA A 106 5.87 -4.53 3.87
CA ALA A 106 6.98 -4.66 2.92
C ALA A 106 7.81 -5.90 3.21
N LYS A 107 8.19 -6.13 4.48
CA LYS A 107 8.98 -7.28 4.92
C LYS A 107 8.27 -8.60 4.62
N PHE A 108 6.99 -8.71 4.94
CA PHE A 108 6.23 -9.93 4.65
C PHE A 108 6.07 -10.15 3.14
N ASN A 109 5.80 -9.09 2.37
CA ASN A 109 5.65 -9.18 0.92
C ASN A 109 6.98 -9.25 0.17
N LYS A 110 8.13 -9.22 0.87
CA LYS A 110 9.49 -9.18 0.30
C LYS A 110 9.71 -8.01 -0.66
N ILE A 111 9.10 -6.85 -0.35
CA ILE A 111 9.29 -5.59 -1.07
C ILE A 111 10.54 -4.92 -0.48
N GLY A 112 11.55 -4.72 -1.30
CA GLY A 112 12.87 -4.24 -0.88
C GLY A 112 12.93 -2.72 -0.69
N VAL A 113 12.07 -2.15 0.16
CA VAL A 113 11.97 -0.69 0.40
C VAL A 113 12.26 -0.27 1.85
N ALA A 114 12.89 -1.14 2.65
CA ALA A 114 13.11 -0.91 4.08
C ALA A 114 13.87 0.40 4.34
N ASP A 115 14.99 0.61 3.64
CA ASP A 115 15.85 1.79 3.82
C ASP A 115 15.12 3.10 3.50
N GLN A 116 14.31 3.11 2.44
CA GLN A 116 13.52 4.29 2.08
C GLN A 116 12.45 4.58 3.13
N LEU A 117 11.79 3.54 3.65
CA LEU A 117 10.78 3.70 4.71
C LEU A 117 11.41 4.20 6.02
N ASP A 118 12.61 3.74 6.38
CA ASP A 118 13.36 4.26 7.53
C ASP A 118 13.71 5.74 7.36
N LEU A 119 14.18 6.12 6.17
CA LEU A 119 14.48 7.53 5.87
C LEU A 119 13.21 8.40 5.94
N LEU A 120 12.06 7.92 5.44
CA LEU A 120 10.78 8.64 5.57
C LEU A 120 10.36 8.85 7.03
N ILE A 121 10.66 7.89 7.93
CA ILE A 121 10.42 8.05 9.36
C ILE A 121 11.28 9.19 9.94
N GLU A 122 12.56 9.22 9.60
CA GLU A 122 13.47 10.27 10.08
C GLU A 122 13.12 11.65 9.52
N LEU A 123 12.74 11.74 8.25
CA LEU A 123 12.26 12.97 7.63
C LEU A 123 10.94 13.44 8.24
N ALA A 124 10.00 12.54 8.56
CA ALA A 124 8.77 12.89 9.27
C ALA A 124 9.05 13.44 10.68
N LYS A 125 9.95 12.80 11.44
CA LYS A 125 10.38 13.29 12.76
C LYS A 125 11.02 14.68 12.66
N SER A 126 11.88 14.87 11.66
CA SER A 126 12.57 16.15 11.40
C SER A 126 11.58 17.24 11.02
N THR A 127 10.62 16.93 10.13
CA THR A 127 9.51 17.82 9.75
C THR A 127 8.74 18.27 11.00
N ARG A 128 8.36 17.31 11.86
CA ARG A 128 7.65 17.60 13.12
C ARG A 128 8.47 18.48 14.06
N SER A 129 9.77 18.23 14.20
CA SER A 129 10.63 19.07 15.04
C SER A 129 10.71 20.50 14.52
N SER A 130 10.95 20.64 13.22
CA SER A 130 11.01 21.96 12.57
C SER A 130 9.71 22.74 12.74
N GLY A 131 8.55 22.08 12.59
CA GLY A 131 7.26 22.72 12.84
C GLY A 131 7.02 23.15 14.30
N ARG A 132 7.57 22.42 15.30
CA ARG A 132 7.55 22.88 16.70
C ARG A 132 8.38 24.14 16.89
N GLU A 133 9.57 24.16 16.31
CA GLU A 133 10.47 25.32 16.40
C GLU A 133 9.86 26.54 15.70
N LEU A 134 9.23 26.34 14.54
CA LEU A 134 8.46 27.38 13.85
C LEU A 134 7.34 27.92 14.77
N LYS A 135 6.53 27.04 15.39
CA LYS A 135 5.48 27.45 16.33
C LYS A 135 6.05 28.34 17.43
N VAL A 136 7.17 27.95 18.03
CA VAL A 136 7.83 28.71 19.10
C VAL A 136 8.36 30.06 18.61
N LEU A 137 9.01 30.11 17.46
CA LEU A 137 9.57 31.34 16.91
C LEU A 137 8.47 32.34 16.53
N TYR A 138 7.41 31.89 15.85
CA TYR A 138 6.26 32.74 15.55
C TYR A 138 5.59 33.27 16.83
N TYR A 139 5.43 32.41 17.85
CA TYR A 139 4.87 32.82 19.14
C TYR A 139 5.72 33.90 19.83
N LYS A 140 7.05 33.73 19.86
CA LYS A 140 7.99 34.68 20.48
C LYS A 140 8.12 35.99 19.70
N LYS A 141 8.16 35.90 18.36
CA LYS A 141 8.15 37.07 17.48
C LYS A 141 6.90 37.91 17.77
N GLY A 142 5.73 37.27 17.82
CA GLY A 142 4.47 37.96 18.03
C GLY A 142 3.89 38.53 16.76
N PHE A 143 2.67 39.05 16.92
CA PHE A 143 1.91 39.76 15.90
C PHE A 143 1.04 40.81 16.60
N GLU A 144 1.01 42.03 16.08
CA GLU A 144 0.29 43.17 16.63
C GLU A 144 0.61 43.41 18.11
N ASP A 145 -0.32 43.14 19.02
CA ASP A 145 -0.20 43.46 20.45
C ASP A 145 0.47 42.35 21.27
N TYR A 146 0.86 41.26 20.60
CA TYR A 146 1.41 40.05 21.21
C TYR A 146 2.91 39.88 20.95
N GLY A 147 3.56 39.08 21.81
CA GLY A 147 4.96 38.72 21.70
C GLY A 147 5.90 39.93 21.76
N THR A 148 7.00 39.85 21.01
CA THR A 148 8.02 40.91 20.94
C THR A 148 7.52 42.12 20.18
N GLU A 149 6.79 41.91 19.09
CA GLU A 149 6.13 42.96 18.30
C GLU A 149 5.21 43.84 19.18
N GLY A 150 4.37 43.22 20.02
CA GLY A 150 3.49 43.96 20.92
C GLY A 150 4.22 44.74 22.01
N ARG A 151 5.31 44.19 22.57
CA ARG A 151 6.14 44.95 23.53
C ARG A 151 6.75 46.17 22.87
N MET A 152 7.28 46.03 21.66
CA MET A 152 7.81 47.15 20.88
C MET A 152 6.76 48.23 20.66
N ARG A 153 5.55 47.84 20.26
CA ARG A 153 4.43 48.78 20.05
C ARG A 153 4.08 49.55 21.33
N ARG A 154 4.09 48.88 22.49
CA ARG A 154 3.86 49.54 23.79
C ARG A 154 4.97 50.54 24.13
N PHE A 155 6.24 50.19 23.92
CA PHE A 155 7.33 51.14 24.14
C PHE A 155 7.25 52.32 23.17
N ALA A 156 6.98 52.07 21.89
CA ALA A 156 6.74 53.13 20.91
C ALA A 156 5.66 54.12 21.38
N HIS A 157 4.47 53.63 21.73
CA HIS A 157 3.37 54.48 22.20
C HIS A 157 3.71 55.21 23.50
N TRP A 158 4.40 54.55 24.43
CA TRP A 158 4.82 55.20 25.66
C TRP A 158 5.80 56.35 25.38
N ILE A 159 6.77 56.15 24.47
CA ILE A 159 7.75 57.18 24.10
C ILE A 159 7.08 58.32 23.29
N GLU A 160 6.08 58.02 22.45
CA GLU A 160 5.27 59.03 21.75
C GLU A 160 4.56 60.00 22.71
N LEU A 161 4.18 59.53 23.90
CA LEU A 161 3.51 60.31 24.94
C LEU A 161 4.49 60.97 25.92
N ALA A 162 5.75 60.52 25.95
CA ALA A 162 6.76 61.03 26.87
C ALA A 162 7.19 62.47 26.49
N SER A 163 7.20 63.37 27.46
CA SER A 163 7.66 64.74 27.26
C SER A 163 9.17 64.79 26.95
N GLY A 164 9.56 65.60 25.98
CA GLY A 164 10.97 65.87 25.64
C GLY A 164 11.51 65.06 24.45
N VAL A 165 10.78 64.06 23.96
CA VAL A 165 11.15 63.35 22.72
C VAL A 165 10.48 64.03 21.52
N SER A 166 11.25 64.33 20.48
CA SER A 166 10.68 64.91 19.26
C SER A 166 9.77 63.91 18.56
N LYS A 167 8.54 64.33 18.26
CA LYS A 167 7.58 63.54 17.47
C LYS A 167 8.15 63.11 16.13
N TYR A 168 8.98 63.96 15.51
CA TYR A 168 9.66 63.63 14.26
C TYR A 168 10.59 62.41 14.41
N GLN A 169 11.41 62.37 15.46
CA GLN A 169 12.37 61.28 15.69
C GLN A 169 11.65 59.94 15.93
N ILE A 170 10.56 59.95 16.69
CA ILE A 170 9.78 58.73 16.92
C ILE A 170 9.08 58.26 15.65
N LEU A 171 8.54 59.16 14.83
CA LEU A 171 7.99 58.78 13.54
C LEU A 171 9.03 58.17 12.60
N GLN A 172 10.29 58.63 12.64
CA GLN A 172 11.38 58.01 11.88
C GLN A 172 11.74 56.61 12.41
N LEU A 173 11.80 56.43 13.73
CA LEU A 173 11.98 55.10 14.33
C LEU A 173 10.87 54.13 13.90
N ARG A 174 9.61 54.56 13.99
CA ARG A 174 8.46 53.76 13.56
C ARG A 174 8.48 53.45 12.07
N ARG A 175 8.98 54.36 11.23
CA ARG A 175 9.18 54.14 9.80
C ARG A 175 10.18 53.01 9.56
N HIS A 176 11.39 53.11 10.14
CA HIS A 176 12.42 52.08 9.98
C HIS A 176 12.00 50.73 10.54
N GLU A 177 11.31 50.70 11.68
CA GLU A 177 10.73 49.48 12.24
C GLU A 177 9.76 48.82 11.26
N LYS A 178 8.77 49.58 10.76
CA LYS A 178 7.76 49.06 9.84
C LYS A 178 8.36 48.63 8.51
N ASP A 179 9.32 49.39 7.97
CA ASP A 179 10.03 49.02 6.76
C ASP A 179 10.80 47.70 6.94
N TYR A 180 11.45 47.50 8.10
CA TYR A 180 12.07 46.23 8.44
C TYR A 180 11.03 45.10 8.53
N MET A 181 9.93 45.30 9.26
CA MET A 181 8.90 44.26 9.43
C MET A 181 8.22 43.86 8.11
N LEU A 182 8.06 44.81 7.19
CA LEU A 182 7.43 44.57 5.89
C LEU A 182 8.39 43.92 4.88
N ARG A 183 9.68 44.32 4.87
CA ARG A 183 10.64 43.94 3.83
C ARG A 183 11.69 42.94 4.30
N GLY A 184 11.90 42.80 5.61
CA GLY A 184 12.93 41.95 6.23
C GLY A 184 14.37 42.28 5.84
N ARG A 185 14.67 43.52 5.42
CA ARG A 185 16.02 43.90 4.99
C ARG A 185 16.81 44.53 6.12
N LEU A 186 18.02 44.00 6.38
CA LEU A 186 18.90 44.47 7.46
C LEU A 186 19.31 45.95 7.35
N GLU A 187 19.19 46.57 6.17
CA GLU A 187 19.40 48.01 5.98
C GLU A 187 18.48 48.83 6.91
N TYR A 188 17.20 48.46 7.03
CA TYR A 188 16.24 49.16 7.88
C TYR A 188 16.51 48.91 9.36
N ALA A 189 16.98 47.70 9.72
CA ALA A 189 17.40 47.41 11.07
C ALA A 189 18.61 48.27 11.48
N THR A 190 19.56 48.48 10.56
CA THR A 190 20.73 49.33 10.76
C THR A 190 20.33 50.80 10.94
N LEU A 191 19.42 51.30 10.10
CA LEU A 191 18.87 52.65 10.21
C LEU A 191 18.13 52.86 11.54
N PHE A 192 17.28 51.90 11.93
CA PHE A 192 16.58 51.93 13.22
C PHE A 192 17.56 52.03 14.40
N VAL A 193 18.57 51.16 14.42
CA VAL A 193 19.56 51.12 15.52
C VAL A 193 20.36 52.42 15.58
N LYS A 194 20.75 53.00 14.43
CA LYS A 194 21.45 54.28 14.36
C LYS A 194 20.60 55.43 14.92
N GLU A 195 19.33 55.48 14.55
CA GLU A 195 18.41 56.53 15.00
C GLU A 195 18.15 56.41 16.51
N ILE A 196 17.89 55.20 17.02
CA ILE A 196 17.56 55.01 18.44
C ILE A 196 18.78 55.24 19.33
N ASP A 197 19.99 54.96 18.85
CA ASP A 197 21.24 55.25 19.58
C ASP A 197 21.59 56.73 19.59
N SER A 198 21.19 57.47 18.55
CA SER A 198 21.32 58.92 18.52
C SER A 198 20.32 59.56 19.48
N LEU A 199 19.08 59.05 19.52
CA LEU A 199 18.05 59.50 20.44
C LEU A 199 18.37 59.16 21.91
N SER A 200 18.86 57.94 22.18
CA SER A 200 19.18 57.47 23.53
C SER A 200 20.29 58.29 24.20
N ARG A 201 21.18 58.93 23.43
CA ARG A 201 22.22 59.81 23.97
C ARG A 201 21.68 61.12 24.56
N LEU A 202 20.46 61.50 24.22
CA LEU A 202 19.82 62.73 24.70
C LEU A 202 19.11 62.53 26.05
N PHE A 203 18.98 61.30 26.53
CA PHE A 203 18.25 60.98 27.77
C PHE A 203 19.14 60.16 28.72
N PRO A 204 19.12 60.44 30.04
CA PRO A 204 19.86 59.65 31.00
C PRO A 204 19.30 58.22 31.06
N THR A 205 20.20 57.23 31.12
CA THR A 205 19.82 55.80 31.16
C THR A 205 19.03 55.42 32.41
N SER A 206 19.21 56.13 33.52
CA SER A 206 18.44 55.97 34.76
C SER A 206 17.02 56.58 34.69
N GLY A 207 16.74 57.41 33.69
CA GLY A 207 15.43 58.03 33.48
C GLY A 207 14.46 57.08 32.77
N ALA A 208 13.15 57.24 33.04
CA ALA A 208 12.10 56.43 32.43
C ALA A 208 12.18 56.42 30.89
N THR A 209 12.44 57.58 30.26
CA THR A 209 12.58 57.70 28.81
C THR A 209 13.80 56.98 28.26
N GLY A 210 14.96 57.11 28.92
CA GLY A 210 16.17 56.38 28.56
C GLY A 210 15.96 54.87 28.65
N GLN A 211 15.31 54.40 29.71
CA GLN A 211 15.02 52.98 29.89
C GLN A 211 14.02 52.44 28.84
N ALA A 212 13.00 53.21 28.48
CA ALA A 212 12.05 52.83 27.43
C ALA A 212 12.73 52.71 26.06
N LEU A 213 13.64 53.64 25.72
CA LEU A 213 14.43 53.58 24.48
C LEU A 213 15.35 52.35 24.44
N ILE A 214 16.01 52.04 25.56
CA ILE A 214 16.86 50.83 25.69
C ILE A 214 16.01 49.58 25.48
N ASN A 215 14.86 49.49 26.15
CA ASN A 215 13.99 48.32 26.03
C ASN A 215 13.42 48.18 24.61
N TYR A 216 13.03 49.28 23.97
CA TYR A 216 12.55 49.29 22.59
C TYR A 216 13.64 48.81 21.63
N LYS A 217 14.89 49.29 21.79
CA LYS A 217 16.05 48.82 21.02
C LYS A 217 16.28 47.33 21.19
N ASN A 218 16.24 46.83 22.43
CA ASN A 218 16.49 45.42 22.74
C ASN A 218 15.41 44.52 22.18
N ASP A 219 14.14 44.90 22.30
CA ASP A 219 13.03 44.15 21.70
C ASP A 219 13.11 44.19 20.16
N PHE A 220 13.46 45.33 19.55
CA PHE A 220 13.67 45.39 18.09
C PHE A 220 14.79 44.46 17.63
N LYS A 221 15.95 44.46 18.32
CA LYS A 221 17.04 43.51 18.02
C LYS A 221 16.61 42.06 18.18
N THR A 222 15.80 41.77 19.20
CA THR A 222 15.23 40.44 19.44
C THR A 222 14.30 40.04 18.30
N LEU A 223 13.42 40.95 17.84
CA LEU A 223 12.54 40.73 16.69
C LEU A 223 13.33 40.47 15.41
N VAL A 224 14.39 41.24 15.15
CA VAL A 224 15.32 41.02 14.03
C VAL A 224 15.91 39.62 14.13
N SER A 225 16.43 39.21 15.30
CA SER A 225 17.00 37.88 15.48
C SER A 225 16.01 36.74 15.21
N TYR A 226 14.74 36.89 15.60
CA TYR A 226 13.70 35.92 15.29
C TYR A 226 13.36 35.88 13.80
N THR A 227 13.35 37.03 13.14
CA THR A 227 13.06 37.15 11.70
C THR A 227 14.17 36.51 10.87
N GLU A 228 15.44 36.73 11.22
CA GLU A 228 16.59 36.09 10.60
C GLU A 228 16.60 34.57 10.87
N ALA A 229 16.31 34.14 12.10
CA ALA A 229 16.24 32.72 12.46
C ALA A 229 15.11 31.99 11.70
N LEU A 230 13.97 32.65 11.49
CA LEU A 230 12.89 32.13 10.64
C LEU A 230 13.33 32.06 9.18
N GLY A 231 14.11 33.03 8.69
CA GLY A 231 14.63 33.04 7.32
C GLY A 231 13.56 33.26 6.24
N ILE A 232 12.47 33.97 6.56
CA ILE A 232 11.30 34.13 5.66
C ILE A 232 11.69 34.74 4.31
N ASN A 233 12.67 35.64 4.28
CA ASN A 233 13.15 36.34 3.08
C ASN A 233 14.59 35.92 2.70
N SER A 234 15.04 34.75 3.17
CA SER A 234 16.41 34.26 2.98
C SER A 234 16.41 32.84 2.42
N LYS A 235 17.55 32.41 1.86
CA LYS A 235 17.80 31.00 1.49
C LYS A 235 18.21 30.15 2.70
N ILE A 236 18.50 30.79 3.83
CA ILE A 236 18.98 30.17 5.06
C ILE A 236 18.01 30.53 6.17
N GLY A 237 17.71 29.57 7.04
CA GLY A 237 16.85 29.74 8.20
C GLY A 237 15.86 28.59 8.33
N LEU A 238 15.01 28.66 9.34
CA LEU A 238 14.14 27.55 9.69
C LEU A 238 13.08 27.27 8.61
N VAL A 239 12.51 28.31 7.98
CA VAL A 239 11.51 28.14 6.91
C VAL A 239 12.12 27.44 5.69
N PRO A 240 13.22 27.92 5.06
CA PRO A 240 13.88 27.22 3.96
C PRO A 240 14.31 25.78 4.31
N ASN A 241 14.86 25.57 5.52
CA ASN A 241 15.26 24.24 5.98
C ASN A 241 14.05 23.30 6.08
N THR A 242 12.91 23.81 6.58
CA THR A 242 11.66 23.03 6.65
C THR A 242 11.17 22.64 5.26
N LEU A 243 11.20 23.57 4.31
CA LEU A 243 10.81 23.29 2.91
C LEU A 243 11.74 22.23 2.28
N THR A 244 13.04 22.30 2.55
CA THR A 244 14.01 21.29 2.07
C THR A 244 13.73 19.91 2.64
N ILE A 245 13.38 19.81 3.93
CA ILE A 245 12.98 18.52 4.55
C ILE A 245 11.70 17.98 3.88
N ILE A 246 10.73 18.86 3.58
CA ILE A 246 9.49 18.49 2.87
C ILE A 246 9.79 17.98 1.47
N ASP A 247 10.67 18.64 0.72
CA ASP A 247 11.08 18.22 -0.61
C ASP A 247 11.85 16.90 -0.59
N GLN A 248 12.75 16.71 0.39
CA GLN A 248 13.44 15.43 0.61
C GLN A 248 12.45 14.31 0.91
N PHE A 249 11.44 14.55 1.75
CA PHE A 249 10.40 13.54 2.01
C PHE A 249 9.67 13.16 0.73
N ASN A 250 9.22 14.15 -0.05
CA ASN A 250 8.50 13.91 -1.30
C ASN A 250 9.37 13.14 -2.30
N HIS A 251 10.65 13.48 -2.42
CA HIS A 251 11.59 12.76 -3.30
C HIS A 251 11.81 11.33 -2.84
N THR A 252 12.10 11.09 -1.56
CA THR A 252 12.26 9.73 -1.01
C THR A 252 10.97 8.92 -1.14
N TYR A 253 9.80 9.55 -1.01
CA TYR A 253 8.52 8.91 -1.24
C TYR A 253 8.38 8.45 -2.69
N GLN A 254 8.68 9.30 -3.68
CA GLN A 254 8.64 8.90 -5.09
C GLN A 254 9.60 7.75 -5.39
N GLN A 255 10.83 7.79 -4.87
CA GLN A 255 11.78 6.68 -5.00
C GLN A 255 11.24 5.38 -4.37
N THR A 256 10.49 5.48 -3.27
CA THR A 256 9.81 4.35 -2.63
C THR A 256 8.73 3.78 -3.54
N VAL A 257 7.92 4.65 -4.16
CA VAL A 257 6.86 4.25 -5.10
C VAL A 257 7.45 3.58 -6.33
N ASP A 258 8.50 4.13 -6.94
CA ASP A 258 9.13 3.58 -8.14
C ASP A 258 9.69 2.18 -7.88
N ARG A 259 10.38 2.03 -6.74
CA ARG A 259 10.96 0.74 -6.32
C ARG A 259 9.89 -0.27 -5.92
N ALA A 260 8.84 0.15 -5.22
CA ALA A 260 7.74 -0.72 -4.86
C ALA A 260 6.93 -1.15 -6.09
N SER A 261 6.66 -0.23 -7.02
CA SER A 261 5.83 -0.49 -8.21
C SER A 261 6.53 -1.44 -9.17
N SER A 262 7.82 -1.25 -9.43
CA SER A 262 8.61 -2.17 -10.25
C SER A 262 8.58 -3.60 -9.70
N GLN A 263 8.83 -3.77 -8.40
CA GLN A 263 8.78 -5.10 -7.76
C GLN A 263 7.36 -5.68 -7.69
N THR A 264 6.36 -4.86 -7.41
CA THR A 264 4.96 -5.28 -7.32
C THR A 264 4.44 -5.76 -8.67
N LEU A 265 4.77 -5.08 -9.76
CA LEU A 265 4.42 -5.49 -11.12
C LEU A 265 5.09 -6.82 -11.49
N THR A 266 6.38 -6.99 -11.19
CA THR A 266 7.07 -8.28 -11.41
C THR A 266 6.44 -9.41 -10.61
N LEU A 267 6.11 -9.18 -9.33
CA LEU A 267 5.45 -10.19 -8.50
C LEU A 267 4.06 -10.55 -9.02
N GLN A 268 3.25 -9.55 -9.40
CA GLN A 268 1.94 -9.77 -10.00
C GLN A 268 2.06 -10.60 -11.29
N HIS A 269 3.02 -10.27 -12.15
CA HIS A 269 3.27 -11.02 -13.38
C HIS A 269 3.65 -12.47 -13.07
N ASN A 270 4.57 -12.70 -12.14
CA ASN A 270 4.98 -14.04 -11.72
C ASN A 270 3.81 -14.87 -11.18
N PHE A 271 2.91 -14.25 -10.40
CA PHE A 271 1.71 -14.93 -9.92
C PHE A 271 0.73 -15.27 -11.05
N THR A 272 0.54 -14.37 -12.02
CA THR A 272 -0.31 -14.66 -13.19
C THR A 272 0.29 -15.76 -14.06
N GLN A 273 1.61 -15.76 -14.28
CA GLN A 273 2.30 -16.81 -15.02
C GLN A 273 2.18 -18.16 -14.32
N LEU A 274 2.35 -18.20 -12.99
CA LEU A 274 2.17 -19.42 -12.21
C LEU A 274 0.74 -19.97 -12.36
N LEU A 275 -0.28 -19.11 -12.29
CA LEU A 275 -1.68 -19.50 -12.46
C LEU A 275 -1.93 -20.06 -13.87
N VAL A 276 -1.39 -19.42 -14.91
CA VAL A 276 -1.49 -19.90 -16.31
C VAL A 276 -0.79 -21.26 -16.47
N ILE A 277 0.44 -21.40 -15.99
CA ILE A 277 1.21 -22.65 -16.07
C ILE A 277 0.49 -23.79 -15.36
N VAL A 278 0.00 -23.56 -14.13
CA VAL A 278 -0.78 -24.56 -13.38
C VAL A 278 -2.07 -24.90 -14.10
N SER A 279 -2.77 -23.92 -14.69
CA SER A 279 -4.01 -24.16 -15.44
C SER A 279 -3.76 -25.02 -16.68
N ILE A 280 -2.70 -24.75 -17.44
CA ILE A 280 -2.32 -25.56 -18.61
C ILE A 280 -1.93 -26.98 -18.17
N ALA A 281 -1.13 -27.13 -17.12
CA ALA A 281 -0.72 -28.43 -16.61
C ALA A 281 -1.93 -29.27 -16.13
N LEU A 282 -2.88 -28.65 -15.42
CA LEU A 282 -4.11 -29.32 -14.99
C LEU A 282 -5.03 -29.65 -16.16
N LEU A 283 -5.08 -28.82 -17.20
CA LEU A 283 -5.84 -29.12 -18.42
C LEU A 283 -5.26 -30.33 -19.15
N ILE A 284 -3.93 -30.41 -19.30
CA ILE A 284 -3.26 -31.59 -19.87
C ILE A 284 -3.52 -32.82 -19.00
N LEU A 285 -3.49 -32.68 -17.67
CA LEU A 285 -3.81 -33.78 -16.74
C LEU A 285 -5.26 -34.27 -16.90
N ILE A 286 -6.22 -33.35 -17.04
CA ILE A 286 -7.63 -33.67 -17.29
C ILE A 286 -7.80 -34.43 -18.61
N LEU A 287 -7.17 -33.94 -19.70
CA LEU A 287 -7.25 -34.57 -21.01
C LEU A 287 -6.62 -35.97 -21.02
N THR A 288 -5.45 -36.12 -20.42
CA THR A 288 -4.76 -37.42 -20.30
C THR A 288 -5.55 -38.41 -19.45
N MET A 289 -6.08 -37.99 -18.31
CA MET A 289 -6.95 -38.82 -17.47
C MET A 289 -8.24 -39.21 -18.19
N SER A 290 -8.89 -38.26 -18.85
CA SER A 290 -10.09 -38.52 -19.65
C SER A 290 -9.83 -39.53 -20.76
N TYR A 291 -8.69 -39.43 -21.44
CA TYR A 291 -8.28 -40.39 -22.47
C TYR A 291 -8.03 -41.77 -21.90
N LEU A 292 -7.27 -41.89 -20.80
CA LEU A 292 -6.97 -43.16 -20.15
C LEU A 292 -8.24 -43.87 -19.66
N ILE A 293 -9.15 -43.13 -19.00
CA ILE A 293 -10.41 -43.65 -18.51
C ILE A 293 -11.31 -44.08 -19.67
N SER A 294 -11.42 -43.26 -20.73
CA SER A 294 -12.21 -43.58 -21.93
C SER A 294 -11.70 -44.85 -22.60
N HIS A 295 -10.38 -44.98 -22.77
CA HIS A 295 -9.77 -46.17 -23.36
C HIS A 295 -10.04 -47.43 -22.53
N LEU A 296 -9.85 -47.34 -21.22
CA LEU A 296 -10.04 -48.46 -20.29
C LEU A 296 -11.51 -48.93 -20.20
N LEU A 297 -12.48 -48.02 -20.29
CA LEU A 297 -13.91 -48.37 -20.24
C LEU A 297 -14.43 -48.85 -21.60
N THR A 298 -13.99 -48.24 -22.70
CA THR A 298 -14.56 -48.49 -24.03
C THR A 298 -13.92 -49.68 -24.74
N SER A 299 -12.65 -49.99 -24.44
CA SER A 299 -11.92 -51.10 -25.10
C SER A 299 -12.61 -52.45 -24.86
N ASP A 300 -12.98 -52.75 -23.62
CA ASP A 300 -13.63 -54.01 -23.26
C ASP A 300 -15.01 -54.17 -23.92
N LEU A 301 -15.79 -53.09 -23.94
CA LEU A 301 -17.10 -53.05 -24.59
C LEU A 301 -16.98 -53.23 -26.11
N ARG A 302 -16.00 -52.59 -26.73
CA ARG A 302 -15.74 -52.70 -28.18
C ARG A 302 -15.34 -54.12 -28.58
N GLU A 303 -14.50 -54.77 -27.77
CA GLU A 303 -14.08 -56.14 -28.02
C GLU A 303 -15.25 -57.12 -27.85
N LEU A 304 -16.06 -56.97 -26.80
CA LEU A 304 -17.25 -57.78 -26.59
C LEU A 304 -18.28 -57.62 -27.72
N THR A 305 -18.60 -56.39 -28.11
CA THR A 305 -19.55 -56.11 -29.20
C THR A 305 -19.06 -56.65 -30.54
N LYS A 306 -17.75 -56.54 -30.84
CA LYS A 306 -17.14 -57.15 -32.03
C LYS A 306 -17.35 -58.66 -32.04
N LYS A 307 -17.11 -59.33 -30.91
CA LYS A 307 -17.32 -60.79 -30.79
C LYS A 307 -18.79 -61.19 -30.93
N MET A 308 -19.71 -60.41 -30.36
CA MET A 308 -21.15 -60.63 -30.56
C MET A 308 -21.54 -60.49 -32.03
N ALA A 309 -21.04 -59.46 -32.72
CA ALA A 309 -21.31 -59.23 -34.13
C ALA A 309 -20.79 -60.37 -35.01
N VAL A 310 -19.56 -60.86 -34.77
CA VAL A 310 -18.98 -62.00 -35.50
C VAL A 310 -19.85 -63.25 -35.32
N PHE A 311 -20.29 -63.55 -34.09
CA PHE A 311 -21.16 -64.70 -33.85
C PHE A 311 -22.50 -64.59 -34.57
N ILE A 312 -23.14 -63.42 -34.53
CA ILE A 312 -24.42 -63.18 -35.22
C ILE A 312 -24.26 -63.31 -36.74
N HIS A 313 -23.22 -62.70 -37.32
CA HIS A 313 -22.95 -62.78 -38.76
C HIS A 313 -22.53 -64.18 -39.23
N SER A 314 -22.09 -65.05 -38.32
CA SER A 314 -21.79 -66.45 -38.62
C SER A 314 -23.03 -67.36 -38.72
N ASP A 315 -24.25 -66.80 -38.73
CA ASP A 315 -25.52 -67.52 -38.54
C ASP A 315 -25.53 -68.39 -37.27
N PHE A 316 -24.87 -67.92 -36.20
CA PHE A 316 -24.71 -68.66 -34.94
C PHE A 316 -23.93 -69.99 -35.06
N LYS A 317 -23.13 -70.16 -36.12
CA LYS A 317 -22.36 -71.38 -36.39
C LYS A 317 -20.96 -71.37 -35.76
N ASP A 318 -20.43 -70.20 -35.42
CA ASP A 318 -19.08 -70.07 -34.86
C ASP A 318 -19.04 -70.24 -33.33
N ILE A 319 -18.77 -71.47 -32.90
CA ILE A 319 -18.82 -71.91 -31.48
C ILE A 319 -17.42 -72.11 -30.90
N GLN A 320 -16.40 -72.32 -31.74
CA GLN A 320 -15.06 -72.57 -31.23
C GLN A 320 -14.42 -71.25 -30.83
N LEU A 321 -14.17 -71.10 -29.52
CA LEU A 321 -13.29 -70.06 -29.02
C LEU A 321 -11.93 -70.24 -29.72
N THR A 322 -11.62 -69.36 -30.67
CA THR A 322 -10.27 -69.20 -31.19
C THR A 322 -9.30 -68.99 -30.03
N LYS A 323 -8.01 -69.33 -30.18
CA LYS A 323 -7.01 -69.15 -29.10
C LYS A 323 -6.94 -67.72 -28.56
N ASP A 324 -7.30 -66.73 -29.38
CA ASP A 324 -7.43 -65.32 -28.97
C ASP A 324 -8.74 -65.01 -28.22
N GLU A 325 -9.81 -65.77 -28.45
CA GLU A 325 -11.06 -65.62 -27.70
C GLU A 325 -10.98 -66.17 -26.27
N GLN A 326 -10.17 -67.22 -26.03
CA GLN A 326 -9.87 -67.72 -24.68
C GLN A 326 -8.99 -66.75 -23.85
N ARG A 327 -8.33 -65.79 -24.51
CA ARG A 327 -7.43 -64.80 -23.88
C ARG A 327 -8.10 -63.47 -23.53
N PHE A 328 -9.39 -63.31 -23.85
CA PHE A 328 -10.11 -62.11 -23.43
C PHE A 328 -10.31 -62.15 -21.91
N ILE A 329 -9.57 -61.29 -21.22
CA ILE A 329 -9.67 -61.07 -19.78
C ILE A 329 -10.38 -59.73 -19.60
N PRO A 330 -11.69 -59.73 -19.27
CA PRO A 330 -12.44 -58.51 -19.01
C PRO A 330 -11.78 -57.72 -17.88
N ASN A 331 -11.60 -56.41 -18.05
CA ASN A 331 -11.02 -55.59 -17.01
C ASN A 331 -12.04 -55.26 -15.91
N THR A 332 -13.35 -55.39 -16.16
CA THR A 332 -14.42 -55.14 -15.17
C THR A 332 -15.26 -56.39 -14.89
N LEU A 333 -15.80 -56.48 -13.67
CA LEU A 333 -16.70 -57.55 -13.26
C LEU A 333 -17.99 -57.56 -14.08
N GLU A 334 -18.53 -56.39 -14.40
CA GLU A 334 -19.77 -56.27 -15.17
C GLU A 334 -19.59 -56.79 -16.60
N ILE A 335 -18.46 -56.51 -17.26
CA ILE A 335 -18.15 -57.05 -18.58
C ILE A 335 -17.79 -58.55 -18.50
N GLU A 336 -17.17 -58.99 -17.42
CA GLU A 336 -16.92 -60.41 -17.16
C GLU A 336 -18.22 -61.21 -17.07
N HIS A 337 -19.19 -60.71 -16.30
CA HIS A 337 -20.52 -61.29 -16.23
C HIS A 337 -21.20 -61.29 -17.61
N LEU A 338 -21.17 -60.16 -18.34
CA LEU A 338 -21.84 -60.05 -19.64
C LEU A 338 -21.20 -60.95 -20.71
N PHE A 339 -19.87 -61.12 -20.67
CA PHE A 339 -19.16 -62.06 -21.53
C PHE A 339 -19.52 -63.52 -21.20
N ASN A 340 -19.62 -63.87 -19.92
CA ASN A 340 -20.03 -65.21 -19.49
C ASN A 340 -21.48 -65.52 -19.89
N ASP A 341 -22.40 -64.58 -19.69
CA ASP A 341 -23.80 -64.70 -20.10
C ASP A 341 -23.93 -64.85 -21.62
N PHE A 342 -23.15 -64.07 -22.37
CA PHE A 342 -23.07 -64.21 -23.83
C PHE A 342 -22.56 -65.60 -24.23
N ASN A 343 -21.51 -66.12 -23.60
CA ASN A 343 -21.01 -67.47 -23.88
C ASN A 343 -22.04 -68.55 -23.56
N LEU A 344 -22.77 -68.44 -22.45
CA LEU A 344 -23.86 -69.35 -22.10
C LEU A 344 -24.98 -69.32 -23.15
N LEU A 345 -25.32 -68.12 -23.63
CA LEU A 345 -26.28 -67.93 -24.72
C LEU A 345 -25.78 -68.61 -26.01
N LYS A 346 -24.52 -68.40 -26.41
CA LYS A 346 -23.92 -69.05 -27.60
C LYS A 346 -24.12 -70.57 -27.58
N VAL A 347 -23.81 -71.19 -26.43
CA VAL A 347 -23.92 -72.65 -26.24
C VAL A 347 -25.38 -73.09 -26.30
N THR A 348 -26.27 -72.40 -25.59
CA THR A 348 -27.69 -72.75 -25.51
C THR A 348 -28.40 -72.62 -26.86
N LEU A 349 -28.14 -71.54 -27.60
CA LEU A 349 -28.72 -71.28 -28.92
C LEU A 349 -28.30 -72.35 -29.94
N ARG A 350 -27.01 -72.75 -29.90
CA ARG A 350 -26.53 -73.88 -30.70
C ARG A 350 -27.30 -75.15 -30.37
N ASP A 351 -27.43 -75.50 -29.09
CA ASP A 351 -28.07 -76.75 -28.68
C ASP A 351 -29.53 -76.78 -29.15
N TYR A 352 -30.24 -75.65 -29.10
CA TYR A 352 -31.58 -75.52 -29.68
C TYR A 352 -31.61 -75.64 -31.20
N ILE A 353 -30.72 -74.95 -31.94
CA ILE A 353 -30.65 -75.03 -33.41
C ILE A 353 -30.29 -76.46 -33.86
N SER A 354 -29.36 -77.11 -33.17
CA SER A 354 -28.97 -78.50 -33.43
C SER A 354 -30.14 -79.46 -33.18
N ASN A 355 -30.87 -79.28 -32.08
CA ASN A 355 -32.04 -80.11 -31.76
C ASN A 355 -33.21 -79.88 -32.74
N LEU A 356 -33.38 -78.66 -33.26
CA LEU A 356 -34.37 -78.36 -34.29
C LEU A 356 -34.00 -79.03 -35.62
N ASN A 357 -32.76 -78.89 -36.08
CA ASN A 357 -32.27 -79.55 -37.30
C ASN A 357 -32.35 -81.09 -37.22
N TYR A 358 -32.26 -81.67 -36.02
CA TYR A 358 -32.46 -83.12 -35.82
C TYR A 358 -33.93 -83.56 -35.85
N ARG A 359 -34.89 -82.63 -35.70
CA ARG A 359 -36.34 -82.91 -35.72
C ARG A 359 -37.01 -82.59 -37.06
N THR A 360 -36.34 -81.89 -37.96
CA THR A 360 -36.84 -81.51 -39.31
C THR A 360 -36.23 -82.33 -40.46
N ILE A 361 -35.39 -83.32 -40.16
CA ILE A 361 -34.99 -84.41 -41.06
C ILE A 361 -35.90 -85.61 -40.75
#